data_AF-A0A3D1JBM9-F1
#
_entry.id   AF-A0A3D1JBM9-F1
#
_cell.length_a   1.000
_cell.length_b   1.000
_cell.length_c   1.000
_cell.angle_alpha   90.00
_cell.angle_beta   90.00
_cell.angle_gamma   90.00
#
_symmetry.space_group_name_H-M   'P 1'
#
loop_
_entity.id
_entity.type
_entity.pdbx_description
1 polymer ?
#
loop_
_entity_poly.entity_id
_entity_poly.type
_entity_poly.pdbx_seq_one_letter_code
_entity_poly.pdbx_strand_id
1 'polypeptide(L)' 'MVMLMGLIMLVTYGTNFFLIRYLKQRPHIDVIEKLSMLLGINMSVLFLDGILLFVGKLLIDTVEIIE' A
#
# COMPACT_ATOMS: atom_id res chain seq x y z
N MET A 1 11.28 0.09 -13.11
CA MET A 1 10.34 -0.97 -12.69
C MET A 1 10.72 -1.65 -11.36
N VAL A 2 11.89 -2.29 -11.22
CA VAL A 2 12.28 -3.01 -9.99
C VAL A 2 12.26 -2.12 -8.72
N MET A 3 12.80 -0.89 -8.80
CA MET A 3 12.78 0.06 -7.67
C MET A 3 11.36 0.48 -7.26
N LEU A 4 10.47 0.70 -8.24
CA LEU A 4 9.06 1.04 -7.99
C LEU A 4 8.33 -0.10 -7.31
N MET A 5 8.57 -1.34 -7.77
CA MET A 5 8.05 -2.55 -7.14
C MET A 5 8.54 -2.71 -5.70
N GLY A 6 9.82 -2.41 -5.46
CA GLY A 6 10.42 -2.40 -4.12
C GLY A 6 9.79 -1.38 -3.18
N LEU A 7 9.51 -0.17 -3.68
CA LEU A 7 8.81 0.87 -2.94
C LEU A 7 7.39 0.45 -2.56
N ILE A 8 6.63 -0.08 -3.53
CA ILE A 8 5.28 -0.60 -3.32
C ILE A 8 5.27 -1.69 -2.25
N MET A 9 6.16 -2.69 -2.37
CA MET A 9 6.28 -3.74 -1.35
C MET A 9 6.61 -3.16 0.04
N LEU A 10 7.52 -2.20 0.12
CA LEU A 10 7.88 -1.54 1.38
C LEU A 10 6.67 -0.86 2.03
N VAL A 11 5.87 -0.14 1.25
CA VAL A 11 4.66 0.53 1.73
C VAL A 11 3.61 -0.50 2.19
N THR A 12 3.37 -1.54 1.38
CA THR A 12 2.36 -2.57 1.67
C THR A 12 2.71 -3.38 2.92
N TYR A 13 3.93 -3.91 3.00
CA TYR A 13 4.37 -4.67 4.17
C TYR A 13 4.56 -3.78 5.40
N GLY A 14 5.05 -2.55 5.23
CA GLY A 14 5.17 -1.58 6.32
C GLY A 14 3.81 -1.25 6.94
N THR A 15 2.82 -0.93 6.11
CA THR A 15 1.46 -0.62 6.57
C THR A 15 0.84 -1.81 7.29
N ASN A 16 0.97 -3.02 6.74
CA ASN A 16 0.50 -4.25 7.40
C ASN A 16 1.21 -4.52 8.74
N PHE A 17 2.52 -4.27 8.83
CA PHE A 17 3.26 -4.38 10.08
C PHE A 17 2.73 -3.43 11.15
N PHE A 18 2.49 -2.15 10.81
CA PHE A 18 1.91 -1.18 11.74
C PHE A 18 0.49 -1.55 12.15
N LEU A 19 -0.34 -2.04 11.24
CA LEU A 19 -1.69 -2.51 11.54
C LEU A 19 -1.67 -3.67 12.54
N ILE A 20 -0.83 -4.69 12.32
CA ILE A 20 -0.70 -5.81 13.24
C ILE A 20 -0.24 -5.32 14.62
N ARG A 21 0.74 -4.41 14.66
CA ARG A 21 1.24 -3.83 15.91
C ARG A 21 0.17 -3.00 16.63
N TYR A 22 -0.66 -2.29 15.90
CA TYR A 22 -1.79 -1.54 16.45
C TYR A 22 -2.85 -2.47 17.05
N LEU A 23 -3.25 -3.51 16.32
CA LEU A 23 -4.24 -4.50 16.78
C LEU A 23 -3.74 -5.28 18.01
N LYS A 24 -2.44 -5.60 18.08
CA LYS A 24 -1.84 -6.24 19.27
C LYS A 24 -1.93 -5.38 20.53
N GLN A 25 -1.94 -4.06 20.40
CA GLN A 25 -2.10 -3.15 21.54
C GLN A 25 -3.57 -3.00 21.97
N ARG A 26 -4.52 -3.47 21.16
CA ARG A 26 -5.97 -3.38 21.43
C ARG A 26 -6.63 -4.77 21.38
N PRO A 27 -6.42 -5.61 22.40
CA PRO A 27 -6.96 -6.98 22.41
C PRO A 27 -8.49 -7.05 22.48
N HIS A 28 -9.16 -5.98 22.90
CA HIS A 28 -10.63 -5.93 23.05
C HIS A 28 -11.36 -5.25 21.88
N ILE A 29 -10.70 -5.09 20.72
CA ILE A 29 -11.37 -4.59 19.51
C ILE A 29 -12.42 -5.59 19.04
N ASP A 30 -13.58 -5.09 18.62
CA ASP A 30 -14.65 -5.92 18.06
C ASP A 30 -14.21 -6.56 16.73
N VAL A 31 -14.75 -7.75 16.44
CA VAL A 31 -14.40 -8.52 15.23
C VAL A 31 -14.78 -7.75 13.97
N ILE A 32 -15.94 -7.07 13.97
CA ILE A 32 -16.39 -6.28 12.83
C ILE A 32 -15.46 -5.08 12.61
N GLU A 33 -15.08 -4.39 13.69
CA GLU A 33 -14.14 -3.27 13.64
C GLU A 33 -12.77 -3.73 13.11
N LYS A 34 -12.26 -4.88 13.59
CA LYS A 34 -11.01 -5.47 13.10
C LYS A 34 -11.05 -5.79 11.61
N LEU A 35 -12.13 -6.41 11.14
CA LEU A 35 -12.32 -6.72 9.72
C LEU A 35 -12.43 -5.45 8.88
N SER A 36 -13.15 -4.45 9.37
CA SER A 36 -13.26 -3.14 8.72
C SER A 36 -11.88 -2.47 8.58
N MET A 37 -11.05 -2.50 9.62
CA MET A 37 -9.68 -1.97 9.57
C MET A 37 -8.81 -2.74 8.57
N LEU A 38 -8.84 -4.08 8.59
CA LEU A 38 -8.08 -4.92 7.67
C LEU A 38 -8.45 -4.65 6.21
N LEU A 39 -9.75 -4.58 5.92
CA LEU A 39 -10.25 -4.31 4.57
C LEU A 39 -9.96 -2.87 4.16
N GLY A 40 -10.25 -1.90 5.01
CA GLY A 40 -10.07 -0.48 4.72
C GLY A 40 -8.61 -0.13 4.44
N ILE A 41 -7.68 -0.66 5.24
CA ILE A 41 -6.24 -0.43 5.05
C ILE A 41 -5.75 -1.12 3.78
N ASN A 42 -6.11 -2.38 3.54
CA ASN A 42 -5.68 -3.08 2.31
C ASN A 42 -6.22 -2.39 1.05
N MET A 43 -7.48 -1.93 1.06
CA MET A 43 -8.05 -1.20 -0.08
C MET A 43 -7.37 0.16 -0.29
N SER A 44 -7.03 0.86 0.79
CA SER A 44 -6.31 2.15 0.73
C SER A 44 -4.90 1.97 0.16
N VAL A 45 -4.19 0.93 0.61
CA VAL A 45 -2.86 0.57 0.08
C VAL A 45 -2.94 0.19 -1.39
N LEU A 46 -3.91 -0.66 -1.78
CA LEU A 46 -4.12 -1.04 -3.17
C LEU A 46 -4.39 0.18 -4.07
N PHE A 47 -5.18 1.14 -3.58
CA PHE A 47 -5.44 2.38 -4.29
C PHE A 47 -4.16 3.21 -4.49
N LEU A 48 -3.35 3.35 -3.44
CA LEU A 48 -2.06 4.03 -3.51
C LEU A 48 -1.12 3.33 -4.49
N ASP A 49 -1.04 2.00 -4.45
CA ASP A 49 -0.24 1.19 -5.37
C ASP A 49 -0.65 1.45 -6.82
N GLY A 50 -1.95 1.53 -7.08
CA GLY A 50 -2.49 1.92 -8.39
C GLY A 50 -2.04 3.30 -8.86
N ILE A 51 -2.07 4.30 -7.97
CA ILE A 51 -1.57 5.66 -8.29
C ILE A 51 -0.07 5.63 -8.59
N LEU A 52 0.73 4.94 -7.77
CA LEU A 52 2.18 4.87 -7.93
C LEU A 52 2.57 4.17 -9.23
N LEU A 53 1.89 3.08 -9.57
CA LEU A 53 2.09 2.38 -10.86
C LEU A 53 1.67 3.25 -12.04
N PHE A 54 0.55 3.96 -11.92
CA PHE A 54 0.05 4.85 -12.98
C PHE A 54 1.04 6.00 -13.25
N VAL A 55 1.45 6.73 -12.21
CA VAL A 55 2.44 7.82 -12.32
C VAL A 55 3.78 7.28 -12.78
N GLY A 56 4.23 6.16 -12.21
CA GLY A 56 5.47 5.52 -12.59
C GLY A 56 5.51 5.14 -14.07
N LYS A 57 4.39 4.65 -14.62
CA LYS A 57 4.26 4.37 -16.05
C LYS A 57 4.34 5.65 -16.88
N LEU A 58 3.57 6.68 -16.53
CA LEU A 58 3.59 7.96 -17.27
C LEU A 58 4.99 8.57 -17.36
N LEU A 59 5.77 8.49 -16.28
CA LEU A 59 7.14 8.99 -16.26
C LEU A 59 8.06 8.18 -17.18
N ILE A 60 7.94 6.85 -17.18
CA ILE A 60 8.74 5.99 -18.07
C ILE A 60 8.40 6.29 -19.54
N ASP A 61 7.11 6.30 -19.89
CA ASP A 61 6.64 6.58 -21.25
C ASP A 61 7.09 7.99 -21.70
N THR A 62 7.13 8.98 -20.81
CA THR A 62 7.60 10.33 -21.13
C THR A 62 9.12 10.38 -21.37
N VAL A 63 9.91 9.63 -20.59
CA VAL A 63 11.37 9.56 -20.77
C VAL A 63 11.72 8.90 -22.11
N GLU A 64 11.02 7.83 -22.49
CA GLU A 64 11.22 7.16 -23.78
C GLU A 64 10.86 8.02 -25.00
N ILE A 65 10.05 9.07 -24.84
CA ILE A 65 9.71 10.01 -25.92
C ILE A 65 10.78 11.11 -26.08
N ILE A 66 11.55 11.38 -25.03
CA ILE A 66 12.54 12.47 -25.00
C ILE A 66 13.95 11.97 -25.37
N GLU A 67 14.25 10.69 -25.14
CA GLU A 67 15.45 9.99 -25.70
C GLU A 67 15.23 9.52 -27.15
#